data_AF-A0AAV8GM06-F1
#
_entry.id   AF-A0AAV8GM06-F1
#
_cell.length_a   1.000
_cell.length_b   1.000
_cell.length_c   1.000
_cell.angle_alpha   90.00
_cell.angle_beta   90.00
_cell.angle_gamma   90.00
#
_symmetry.space_group_name_H-M   'P 1'
#
loop_
_entity.id
_entity.type
_entity.pdbx_description
1 polymer ?
#
loop_
_entity_poly.entity_id
_entity_poly.type
_entity_poly.pdbx_seq_one_letter_code
_entity_poly.pdbx_strand_id
1 'polypeptide(L)'
;MKAALQVVRLAAVLFVIGCFVSIAAATVVRVGNVTYDDRSLIVNGKRELIFSGSIHYPRSPPALWPDLLEKAKQGGLNAISTYVFWNAHEPAPGEFNFEGQYDLVKFIKLVQQNGMYAILRIGPFIQAEWNHGGFPYWLREIEGITFRTNNDPFKFYMERFVRKVIEVMKKENLFASQGGPIILAQVENEYSNIAAAFEGNGTEYVQWAANMAHSTNIGVPWIMCKQKDAPGTVIPTCNGRNCGDTFVRKDQTKPIFWTENWTAQYRVFGDPPSQRSAEDIAFAVVRFFSKMGTLTNYYMYHGGTNFDRNGAAFVMTRYYDEAPLDEYGNKNLWLL
;
A
#
# COMPACT_ATOMS: atom_id res chain seq x y z
N MET A 1 8.54 -16.44 64.20
CA MET A 1 9.33 -15.85 63.08
C MET A 1 9.37 -16.69 61.80
N LYS A 2 9.55 -18.02 61.85
CA LYS A 2 9.64 -18.84 60.61
C LYS A 2 8.33 -18.96 59.80
N ALA A 3 7.16 -18.98 60.46
CA ALA A 3 5.86 -19.07 59.79
C ALA A 3 5.47 -17.79 59.02
N ALA A 4 5.78 -16.61 59.55
CA ALA A 4 5.50 -15.33 58.88
C ALA A 4 6.31 -15.15 57.58
N LEU A 5 7.53 -15.71 57.52
CA LEU A 5 8.39 -15.63 56.35
C LEU A 5 7.91 -16.54 55.20
N GLN A 6 7.20 -17.63 55.50
CA GLN A 6 6.60 -18.52 54.50
C GLN A 6 5.36 -17.91 53.83
N VAL A 7 4.52 -17.20 54.59
CA VAL A 7 3.32 -16.53 54.06
C VAL A 7 3.71 -15.38 53.11
N VAL A 8 4.75 -14.62 53.44
CA VAL A 8 5.27 -13.54 52.58
C VAL A 8 5.88 -14.09 51.29
N ARG A 9 6.56 -15.25 51.33
CA ARG A 9 7.10 -15.91 50.13
C ARG A 9 6.00 -16.49 49.23
N LEU A 10 4.94 -17.05 49.79
CA LEU A 10 3.82 -17.55 48.99
C LEU A 10 3.02 -16.42 48.31
N ALA A 11 2.80 -15.31 49.02
CA ALA A 11 2.13 -14.13 48.48
C ALA A 11 2.96 -13.45 47.38
N ALA A 12 4.29 -13.38 47.53
CA ALA A 12 5.19 -12.84 46.50
C ALA A 12 5.22 -13.74 45.25
N VAL A 13 5.20 -15.06 45.41
CA VAL A 13 5.15 -16.00 44.27
C VAL A 13 3.80 -15.92 43.55
N LEU A 14 2.68 -15.80 44.28
CA LEU A 14 1.35 -15.60 43.68
C LEU A 14 1.20 -14.24 42.98
N PHE A 15 1.83 -13.18 43.49
CA PHE A 15 1.84 -11.86 42.84
C PHE A 15 2.71 -11.84 41.58
N VAL A 16 3.85 -12.54 41.59
CA VAL A 16 4.71 -12.70 40.41
C VAL A 16 4.02 -13.55 39.35
N ILE A 17 3.35 -14.64 39.74
CA ILE A 17 2.56 -15.46 38.79
C ILE A 17 1.35 -14.69 38.26
N GLY A 18 0.69 -13.86 39.08
CA GLY A 18 -0.41 -12.99 38.65
C GLY A 18 0.01 -11.89 37.67
N CYS A 19 1.25 -11.37 37.79
CA CYS A 19 1.78 -10.36 36.87
C CYS A 19 2.30 -10.92 35.54
N PHE A 20 2.63 -12.22 35.46
CA PHE A 20 3.09 -12.85 34.21
C PHE A 20 1.98 -13.51 33.38
N VAL A 21 0.73 -13.50 33.85
CA VAL A 21 -0.46 -13.90 33.07
C VAL A 21 -1.26 -12.66 32.64
N SER A 22 -0.58 -11.56 32.29
CA SER A 22 -1.13 -10.66 31.28
C SER A 22 -0.78 -11.27 29.93
N ILE A 23 -1.61 -12.23 29.50
CA ILE A 23 -1.69 -12.61 28.09
C ILE A 23 -1.88 -11.28 27.35
N ALA A 24 -0.85 -10.86 26.62
CA ALA A 24 -0.99 -9.83 25.62
C ALA A 24 -1.98 -10.37 24.60
N ALA A 25 -3.28 -10.19 24.86
CA ALA A 25 -4.28 -10.27 23.84
C ALA A 25 -3.84 -9.23 22.83
N ALA A 26 -3.24 -9.67 21.72
CA ALA A 26 -2.96 -8.82 20.60
C ALA A 26 -4.31 -8.17 20.26
N THR A 27 -4.45 -6.90 20.64
CA THR A 27 -5.66 -6.13 20.37
C THR A 27 -5.68 -6.00 18.86
N VAL A 28 -6.41 -6.90 18.21
CA VAL A 28 -6.70 -6.80 16.79
C VAL A 28 -7.42 -5.47 16.64
N VAL A 29 -6.74 -4.50 16.04
CA VAL A 29 -7.30 -3.17 15.80
C VAL A 29 -8.50 -3.38 14.88
N ARG A 30 -9.70 -3.32 15.46
CA ARG A 30 -10.93 -3.26 14.69
C ARG A 30 -11.11 -1.82 14.26
N VAL A 31 -10.83 -1.58 13.00
CA VAL A 31 -11.21 -0.33 12.35
C VAL A 31 -12.69 -0.42 12.03
N GLY A 32 -13.46 0.64 12.25
CA GLY A 32 -14.90 0.67 11.98
C GLY A 32 -15.30 1.81 11.06
N ASN A 33 -14.79 3.03 11.31
CA ASN A 33 -15.10 4.19 10.48
C ASN A 33 -13.82 4.88 10.03
N VAL A 34 -13.67 5.10 8.72
CA VAL A 34 -12.55 5.85 8.13
C VAL A 34 -13.11 6.98 7.29
N THR A 35 -12.83 8.20 7.72
CA THR A 35 -13.15 9.44 6.98
C THR A 35 -11.90 10.31 6.89
N TYR A 36 -12.05 11.52 6.38
CA TYR A 36 -10.98 12.51 6.35
C TYR A 36 -11.56 13.91 6.50
N ASP A 37 -10.69 14.85 6.89
CA ASP A 37 -10.94 16.28 6.84
C ASP A 37 -9.78 16.99 6.13
N ASP A 38 -9.74 18.31 6.25
CA ASP A 38 -8.70 19.14 5.67
C ASP A 38 -7.28 18.89 6.23
N ARG A 39 -7.16 18.12 7.32
CA ARG A 39 -5.90 17.83 8.01
C ARG A 39 -5.41 16.41 7.77
N SER A 40 -6.22 15.39 8.05
CA SER A 40 -5.78 14.00 8.08
C SER A 40 -6.89 13.00 7.76
N LEU A 41 -6.52 11.71 7.69
CA LEU A 41 -7.48 10.65 7.95
C LEU A 41 -7.99 10.74 9.39
N ILE A 42 -9.24 10.35 9.57
CA ILE A 42 -9.88 10.13 10.85
C ILE A 42 -10.25 8.65 10.89
N VAL A 43 -9.54 7.89 11.72
CA VAL A 43 -9.74 6.46 11.91
C VAL A 43 -10.38 6.25 13.28
N ASN A 44 -11.56 5.63 13.33
CA ASN A 44 -12.33 5.44 14.56
C ASN A 44 -12.54 6.75 15.36
N GLY A 45 -12.79 7.85 14.66
CA GLY A 45 -13.01 9.17 15.27
C GLY A 45 -11.75 9.89 15.74
N LYS A 46 -10.55 9.32 15.52
CA LYS A 46 -9.27 9.93 15.88
C LYS A 46 -8.47 10.29 14.64
N ARG A 47 -7.86 11.48 14.65
CA ARG A 47 -6.90 11.88 13.62
C ARG A 47 -5.64 11.04 13.77
N GLU A 48 -5.20 10.42 12.68
CA GLU A 48 -4.03 9.55 12.67
C GLU A 48 -2.92 10.11 11.77
N LEU A 49 -1.67 9.99 12.24
CA LEU A 49 -0.49 10.15 11.40
C LEU A 49 -0.12 8.77 10.88
N ILE A 50 -0.06 8.63 9.55
CA ILE A 50 0.18 7.35 8.91
C ILE A 50 1.62 7.29 8.42
N PHE A 51 2.38 6.35 8.99
CA PHE A 51 3.71 5.95 8.55
C PHE A 51 3.56 4.61 7.85
N SER A 52 3.54 4.66 6.52
CA SER A 52 3.34 3.50 5.66
C SER A 52 4.63 3.06 5.00
N GLY A 53 4.74 1.77 4.69
CA GLY A 53 5.81 1.21 3.87
C GLY A 53 5.26 0.31 2.77
N SER A 54 5.83 0.39 1.58
CA SER A 54 5.45 -0.48 0.47
C SER A 54 6.16 -1.83 0.59
N ILE A 55 5.36 -2.89 0.62
CA ILE A 55 5.81 -4.28 0.56
C ILE A 55 4.92 -4.98 -0.45
N HIS A 56 5.48 -5.40 -1.58
CA HIS A 56 4.71 -6.09 -2.62
C HIS A 56 4.71 -7.59 -2.35
N TYR A 57 3.54 -8.15 -2.02
CA TYR A 57 3.40 -9.57 -1.67
C TYR A 57 3.98 -10.52 -2.71
N PRO A 58 3.90 -10.29 -4.05
CA PRO A 58 4.48 -11.23 -4.99
C PRO A 58 6.00 -11.15 -5.08
N ARG A 59 6.63 -10.11 -4.53
CA ARG A 59 8.09 -9.93 -4.57
C ARG A 59 8.82 -10.57 -3.39
N SER A 60 8.10 -11.28 -2.53
CA SER A 60 8.68 -12.10 -1.46
C SER A 60 7.90 -13.40 -1.31
N PRO A 61 8.54 -14.54 -0.99
CA PRO A 61 7.82 -15.79 -0.72
C PRO A 61 6.87 -15.64 0.48
N PRO A 62 5.71 -16.32 0.49
CA PRO A 62 4.76 -16.24 1.61
C PRO A 62 5.32 -16.57 2.99
N ALA A 63 6.41 -17.35 3.04
CA ALA A 63 7.12 -17.68 4.28
C ALA A 63 7.86 -16.47 4.89
N LEU A 64 8.23 -15.46 4.09
CA LEU A 64 8.91 -14.25 4.57
C LEU A 64 7.93 -13.16 5.01
N TRP A 65 6.67 -13.18 4.56
CA TRP A 65 5.73 -12.10 4.87
C TRP A 65 5.58 -11.81 6.37
N PRO A 66 5.46 -12.80 7.28
CA PRO A 66 5.35 -12.50 8.71
C PRO A 66 6.56 -11.73 9.26
N ASP A 67 7.77 -12.16 8.90
CA ASP A 67 9.03 -11.54 9.35
C ASP A 67 9.20 -10.12 8.77
N LEU A 68 8.89 -9.92 7.49
CA LEU A 68 8.90 -8.60 6.85
C LEU A 68 7.94 -7.62 7.54
N LEU A 69 6.73 -8.07 7.87
CA LEU A 69 5.71 -7.27 8.53
C LEU A 69 6.08 -6.97 9.99
N GLU A 70 6.68 -7.92 10.70
CA GLU A 70 7.19 -7.70 12.04
C GLU A 70 8.31 -6.64 12.04
N LYS A 71 9.28 -6.76 11.13
CA LYS A 71 10.36 -5.78 10.96
C LYS A 71 9.84 -4.39 10.59
N ALA A 72 8.84 -4.31 9.70
CA ALA A 72 8.15 -3.07 9.36
C ALA A 72 7.50 -2.41 10.59
N LYS A 73 6.78 -3.19 11.40
CA LYS A 73 6.18 -2.71 12.65
C LYS A 73 7.23 -2.24 13.65
N GLN A 74 8.29 -3.02 13.86
CA GLN A 74 9.42 -2.64 14.74
C GLN A 74 10.13 -1.37 14.25
N GLY A 75 10.17 -1.15 12.93
CA GLY A 75 10.69 0.06 12.30
C GLY A 75 9.77 1.28 12.44
N GLY A 76 8.64 1.16 13.14
CA GLY A 76 7.72 2.27 13.44
C GLY A 76 6.61 2.47 12.41
N LEU A 77 6.43 1.56 11.45
CA LEU A 77 5.30 1.62 10.53
C LEU A 77 4.00 1.23 11.23
N ASN A 78 2.94 1.97 10.96
CA ASN A 78 1.58 1.65 11.38
C ASN A 78 0.66 1.28 10.21
N ALA A 79 1.17 1.33 8.98
CA ALA A 79 0.46 0.90 7.79
C ALA A 79 1.39 0.20 6.78
N ILE A 80 0.81 -0.68 5.96
CA ILE A 80 1.47 -1.32 4.82
C ILE A 80 0.73 -0.96 3.54
N SER A 81 1.49 -0.58 2.52
CA SER A 81 0.96 -0.30 1.19
C SER A 81 1.36 -1.42 0.23
N THR A 82 0.44 -1.84 -0.62
CA THR A 82 0.76 -2.75 -1.73
C THR A 82 -0.10 -2.45 -2.94
N TYR A 83 0.48 -2.59 -4.13
CA TYR A 83 -0.28 -2.72 -5.35
C TYR A 83 -1.00 -4.07 -5.44
N VAL A 84 -1.99 -4.17 -6.32
CA VAL A 84 -2.59 -5.43 -6.76
C VAL A 84 -2.18 -5.72 -8.20
N PHE A 85 -1.62 -6.90 -8.46
CA PHE A 85 -0.95 -7.24 -9.72
C PHE A 85 -1.89 -7.99 -10.66
N TRP A 86 -2.66 -7.26 -11.50
CA TRP A 86 -3.73 -7.85 -12.32
C TRP A 86 -3.26 -9.03 -13.19
N ASN A 87 -2.17 -8.89 -13.94
CA ASN A 87 -1.64 -9.95 -14.78
C ASN A 87 -1.30 -11.25 -14.04
N ALA A 88 -0.93 -11.16 -12.77
CA ALA A 88 -0.68 -12.33 -11.92
C ALA A 88 -1.96 -12.94 -11.39
N HIS A 89 -2.96 -12.09 -11.09
CA HIS A 89 -4.26 -12.51 -10.59
C HIS A 89 -5.22 -12.99 -11.68
N GLU A 90 -5.00 -12.65 -12.95
CA GLU A 90 -5.83 -13.08 -14.07
C GLU A 90 -4.93 -13.46 -15.27
N PRO A 91 -4.14 -14.56 -15.17
CA PRO A 91 -3.20 -14.97 -16.22
C PRO A 91 -3.89 -15.32 -17.54
N ALA A 92 -5.16 -15.75 -17.50
CA ALA A 92 -6.02 -15.98 -18.64
C ALA A 92 -7.40 -15.32 -18.40
N PRO A 93 -8.15 -14.92 -19.46
CA PRO A 93 -9.41 -14.20 -19.30
C PRO A 93 -10.43 -14.97 -18.43
N GLY A 94 -10.84 -14.37 -17.31
CA GLY A 94 -11.81 -14.95 -16.38
C GLY A 94 -11.25 -15.96 -15.38
N GLU A 95 -9.98 -16.36 -15.51
CA GLU A 95 -9.32 -17.31 -14.62
C GLU A 95 -8.55 -16.57 -13.53
N PHE A 96 -9.15 -16.48 -12.33
CA PHE A 96 -8.55 -15.74 -11.23
C PHE A 96 -7.69 -16.61 -10.30
N ASN A 97 -6.50 -16.13 -9.96
CA ASN A 97 -5.58 -16.76 -9.00
C ASN A 97 -5.36 -15.85 -7.79
N PHE A 98 -5.72 -16.32 -6.60
CA PHE A 98 -5.43 -15.66 -5.31
C PHE A 98 -4.76 -16.64 -4.33
N GLU A 99 -3.94 -17.55 -4.84
CA GLU A 99 -3.29 -18.60 -4.07
C GLU A 99 -1.76 -18.44 -4.05
N GLY A 100 -1.11 -19.15 -3.12
CA GLY A 100 0.34 -19.22 -3.03
C GLY A 100 1.01 -17.85 -2.89
N GLN A 101 1.92 -17.53 -3.82
CA GLN A 101 2.64 -16.25 -3.86
C GLN A 101 1.74 -15.05 -4.17
N TYR A 102 0.56 -15.30 -4.74
CA TYR A 102 -0.43 -14.29 -5.07
C TYR A 102 -1.61 -14.29 -4.09
N ASP A 103 -1.47 -14.91 -2.91
CA ASP A 103 -2.49 -14.88 -1.86
C ASP A 103 -2.55 -13.52 -1.15
N LEU A 104 -3.20 -12.57 -1.83
CA LEU A 104 -3.44 -11.21 -1.34
C LEU A 104 -4.26 -11.21 -0.04
N VAL A 105 -5.24 -12.11 0.08
CA VAL A 105 -6.09 -12.22 1.29
C VAL A 105 -5.23 -12.55 2.49
N LYS A 106 -4.39 -13.57 2.39
CA LYS A 106 -3.46 -13.97 3.45
C LYS A 106 -2.50 -12.84 3.79
N PHE A 107 -1.91 -12.17 2.79
CA PHE A 107 -1.02 -11.05 3.03
C PHE A 107 -1.70 -9.93 3.84
N ILE A 108 -2.91 -9.49 3.44
CA ILE A 108 -3.64 -8.44 4.16
C ILE A 108 -4.10 -8.90 5.55
N LYS A 109 -4.46 -10.17 5.73
CA LYS A 109 -4.74 -10.75 7.05
C LYS A 109 -3.51 -10.73 7.96
N LEU A 110 -2.31 -11.00 7.43
CA LEU A 110 -1.07 -10.90 8.20
C LEU A 110 -0.77 -9.44 8.60
N VAL A 111 -1.06 -8.46 7.74
CA VAL A 111 -1.00 -7.03 8.10
C VAL A 111 -1.91 -6.73 9.29
N GLN A 112 -3.16 -7.22 9.25
CA GLN A 112 -4.13 -7.07 10.35
C GLN A 112 -3.66 -7.76 11.64
N GLN A 113 -3.12 -8.98 11.55
CA GLN A 113 -2.60 -9.74 12.70
C GLN A 113 -1.42 -9.01 13.37
N ASN A 114 -0.63 -8.28 12.59
CA ASN A 114 0.41 -7.40 13.11
C ASN A 114 -0.13 -6.09 13.69
N GLY A 115 -1.45 -5.85 13.65
CA GLY A 115 -2.07 -4.63 14.17
C GLY A 115 -1.73 -3.37 13.37
N MET A 116 -1.40 -3.53 12.09
CA MET A 116 -1.15 -2.42 11.16
C MET A 116 -2.35 -2.22 10.22
N TYR A 117 -2.49 -1.00 9.71
CA TYR A 117 -3.43 -0.69 8.64
C TYR A 117 -2.91 -1.15 7.27
N ALA A 118 -3.80 -1.22 6.28
CA ALA A 118 -3.46 -1.49 4.89
C ALA A 118 -3.92 -0.37 3.95
N ILE A 119 -3.08 -0.04 2.97
CA ILE A 119 -3.38 0.84 1.84
C ILE A 119 -3.36 -0.05 0.59
N LEU A 120 -4.53 -0.33 0.03
CA LEU A 120 -4.67 -1.26 -1.08
C LEU A 120 -4.70 -0.51 -2.41
N ARG A 121 -3.59 -0.51 -3.15
CA ARG A 121 -3.48 0.21 -4.43
C ARG A 121 -3.90 -0.71 -5.58
N ILE A 122 -5.20 -0.74 -5.87
CA ILE A 122 -5.79 -1.74 -6.78
C ILE A 122 -5.35 -1.54 -8.24
N GLY A 123 -5.13 -0.29 -8.67
CA GLY A 123 -4.79 0.03 -10.06
C GLY A 123 -6.04 0.23 -10.92
N PRO A 124 -6.13 -0.35 -12.14
CA PRO A 124 -5.48 -1.60 -12.52
C PRO A 124 -4.09 -1.42 -13.14
N PHE A 125 -3.78 -0.25 -13.72
CA PHE A 125 -2.41 0.09 -14.04
C PHE A 125 -1.68 0.45 -12.74
N ILE A 126 -0.54 -0.19 -12.50
CA ILE A 126 0.24 0.01 -11.27
C ILE A 126 1.65 0.52 -11.53
N GLN A 127 2.11 0.52 -12.80
CA GLN A 127 3.51 0.70 -13.16
C GLN A 127 4.40 -0.30 -12.39
N ALA A 128 4.86 0.10 -11.20
CA ALA A 128 5.60 -0.69 -10.22
C ALA A 128 6.86 -1.38 -10.74
N GLU A 129 7.38 -0.95 -11.90
CA GLU A 129 8.42 -1.66 -12.66
C GLU A 129 8.11 -3.15 -12.81
N TRP A 130 6.81 -3.44 -12.95
CA TRP A 130 6.26 -4.76 -13.12
C TRP A 130 5.89 -4.97 -14.57
N ASN A 131 5.95 -6.22 -15.03
CA ASN A 131 5.70 -6.59 -16.41
C ASN A 131 4.37 -6.01 -16.90
N HIS A 132 4.42 -5.34 -18.05
CA HIS A 132 3.29 -4.66 -18.70
C HIS A 132 2.52 -3.68 -17.78
N GLY A 133 3.17 -3.12 -16.76
CA GLY A 133 2.57 -2.19 -15.80
C GLY A 133 1.44 -2.81 -14.97
N GLY A 134 1.39 -4.14 -14.89
CA GLY A 134 0.33 -4.92 -14.24
C GLY A 134 -0.73 -5.45 -15.19
N PHE A 135 -0.80 -5.01 -16.45
CA PHE A 135 -1.85 -5.49 -17.36
C PHE A 135 -1.62 -6.92 -17.85
N PRO A 136 -2.65 -7.79 -17.87
CA PRO A 136 -2.56 -9.11 -18.48
C PRO A 136 -2.21 -9.00 -19.97
N TYR A 137 -1.42 -9.95 -20.49
CA TYR A 137 -1.02 -9.89 -21.90
C TYR A 137 -2.22 -10.11 -22.84
N TRP A 138 -3.13 -11.03 -22.49
CA TRP A 138 -4.35 -11.31 -23.26
C TRP A 138 -5.23 -10.07 -23.43
N LEU A 139 -5.12 -9.07 -22.55
CA LEU A 139 -5.90 -7.84 -22.64
C LEU A 139 -5.57 -7.07 -23.93
N ARG A 140 -4.33 -7.16 -24.44
CA ARG A 140 -3.93 -6.53 -25.70
C ARG A 140 -4.66 -7.12 -26.92
N GLU A 141 -5.07 -8.37 -26.83
CA GLU A 141 -5.70 -9.10 -27.95
C GLU A 141 -7.20 -8.82 -28.06
N ILE A 142 -7.76 -8.02 -27.15
CA ILE A 142 -9.16 -7.60 -27.21
C ILE A 142 -9.35 -6.61 -28.37
N GLU A 143 -10.27 -6.93 -29.27
CA GLU A 143 -10.58 -6.09 -30.42
C GLU A 143 -10.98 -4.67 -30.00
N GLY A 144 -10.39 -3.68 -30.65
CA GLY A 144 -10.68 -2.26 -30.41
C GLY A 144 -10.19 -1.72 -29.07
N ILE A 145 -9.32 -2.43 -28.34
CA ILE A 145 -8.85 -1.97 -27.04
C ILE A 145 -7.80 -0.87 -27.14
N THR A 146 -7.98 0.18 -26.34
CA THR A 146 -6.96 1.20 -26.09
C THR A 146 -6.83 1.38 -24.59
N PHE A 147 -5.64 1.17 -24.05
CA PHE A 147 -5.43 1.18 -22.61
C PHE A 147 -5.50 2.58 -22.03
N ARG A 148 -6.03 2.66 -20.81
CA ARG A 148 -6.03 3.86 -19.96
C ARG A 148 -6.60 5.09 -20.68
N THR A 149 -7.73 4.92 -21.37
CA THR A 149 -8.46 6.02 -22.00
C THR A 149 -9.95 5.73 -21.97
N ASN A 150 -10.78 6.64 -22.49
CA ASN A 150 -12.23 6.46 -22.57
C ASN A 150 -12.57 5.45 -23.68
N ASN A 151 -12.27 4.17 -23.43
CA ASN A 151 -12.43 3.06 -24.36
C ASN A 151 -13.29 1.98 -23.69
N ASP A 152 -14.43 1.63 -24.30
CA ASP A 152 -15.41 0.73 -23.69
C ASP A 152 -14.85 -0.66 -23.36
N PRO A 153 -14.10 -1.34 -24.25
CA PRO A 153 -13.45 -2.59 -23.90
C PRO A 153 -12.54 -2.46 -22.68
N PHE A 154 -11.67 -1.46 -22.64
CA PHE A 154 -10.75 -1.26 -21.51
C PHE A 154 -11.50 -0.99 -20.20
N LYS A 155 -12.51 -0.11 -20.22
CA LYS A 155 -13.35 0.21 -19.06
C LYS A 155 -14.05 -1.03 -18.51
N PHE A 156 -14.62 -1.86 -19.38
CA PHE A 156 -15.27 -3.12 -19.00
C PHE A 156 -14.32 -4.06 -18.24
N TYR A 157 -13.14 -4.33 -18.79
CA TYR A 157 -12.18 -5.24 -18.17
C TYR A 157 -11.57 -4.67 -16.89
N MET A 158 -11.26 -3.37 -16.87
CA MET A 158 -10.80 -2.66 -15.66
C MET A 158 -11.83 -2.78 -14.54
N GLU A 159 -13.11 -2.48 -14.82
CA GLU A 159 -14.17 -2.56 -13.82
C GLU A 159 -14.36 -4.00 -13.32
N ARG A 160 -14.35 -4.99 -14.22
CA ARG A 160 -14.43 -6.41 -13.85
C ARG A 160 -13.34 -6.79 -12.86
N PHE A 161 -12.09 -6.43 -13.14
CA PHE A 161 -10.96 -6.74 -12.27
C PHE A 161 -11.06 -6.01 -10.92
N VAL A 162 -11.29 -4.70 -10.93
CA VAL A 162 -11.41 -3.90 -9.70
C VAL A 162 -12.53 -4.44 -8.81
N ARG A 163 -13.70 -4.74 -9.39
CA ARG A 163 -14.82 -5.35 -8.67
C ARG A 163 -14.48 -6.73 -8.14
N LYS A 164 -13.73 -7.55 -8.89
CA LYS A 164 -13.31 -8.88 -8.40
C LYS A 164 -12.40 -8.78 -7.18
N VAL A 165 -11.40 -7.88 -7.20
CA VAL A 165 -10.53 -7.64 -6.04
C VAL A 165 -11.36 -7.19 -4.83
N ILE A 166 -12.29 -6.26 -5.04
CA ILE A 166 -13.17 -5.75 -3.98
C ILE A 166 -14.08 -6.85 -3.43
N GLU A 167 -14.67 -7.69 -4.28
CA GLU A 167 -15.48 -8.85 -3.89
C GLU A 167 -14.68 -9.78 -2.96
N VAL A 168 -13.46 -10.13 -3.35
CA VAL A 168 -12.57 -11.00 -2.56
C VAL A 168 -12.23 -10.36 -1.21
N MET A 169 -11.87 -9.07 -1.18
CA MET A 169 -11.58 -8.36 0.08
C MET A 169 -12.82 -8.20 0.98
N LYS A 170 -13.99 -7.92 0.39
CA LYS A 170 -15.25 -7.77 1.13
C LYS A 170 -15.73 -9.09 1.74
N LYS A 171 -15.61 -10.20 1.01
CA LYS A 171 -15.97 -11.54 1.49
C LYS A 171 -15.22 -11.91 2.77
N GLU A 172 -13.99 -11.40 2.90
CA GLU A 172 -13.10 -11.64 4.03
C GLU A 172 -13.14 -10.53 5.10
N ASN A 173 -14.07 -9.57 4.96
CA ASN A 173 -14.24 -8.42 5.86
C ASN A 173 -12.96 -7.58 6.04
N LEU A 174 -12.18 -7.39 4.97
CA LEU A 174 -10.87 -6.74 5.05
C LEU A 174 -10.91 -5.21 4.92
N PHE A 175 -12.03 -4.62 4.47
CA PHE A 175 -12.20 -3.18 4.54
C PHE A 175 -12.44 -2.72 5.97
N ALA A 176 -11.92 -1.55 6.34
CA ALA A 176 -12.13 -0.96 7.66
C ALA A 176 -13.60 -0.75 8.00
N SER A 177 -14.46 -0.50 7.02
CA SER A 177 -15.92 -0.46 7.21
C SER A 177 -16.52 -1.78 7.71
N GLN A 178 -15.79 -2.89 7.59
CA GLN A 178 -16.19 -4.25 8.00
C GLN A 178 -15.37 -4.79 9.18
N GLY A 179 -14.52 -3.99 9.82
CA GLY A 179 -13.61 -4.46 10.88
C GLY A 179 -12.19 -4.79 10.42
N GLY A 180 -11.89 -4.69 9.13
CA GLY A 180 -10.61 -5.06 8.52
C GLY A 180 -9.54 -3.97 8.56
N PRO A 181 -8.32 -4.26 8.07
CA PRO A 181 -7.20 -3.31 8.14
C PRO A 181 -7.19 -2.28 7.01
N ILE A 182 -7.92 -2.47 5.90
CA ILE A 182 -7.80 -1.60 4.71
C ILE A 182 -8.48 -0.27 4.99
N ILE A 183 -7.67 0.81 5.13
CA ILE A 183 -8.13 2.17 5.43
C ILE A 183 -8.18 3.09 4.20
N LEU A 184 -7.49 2.72 3.13
CA LEU A 184 -7.44 3.47 1.87
C LEU A 184 -7.36 2.50 0.70
N ALA A 185 -7.97 2.89 -0.42
CA ALA A 185 -7.80 2.21 -1.69
C ALA A 185 -7.39 3.18 -2.80
N GLN A 186 -6.53 2.75 -3.73
CA GLN A 186 -6.16 3.54 -4.92
C GLN A 186 -6.80 2.97 -6.18
N VAL A 187 -7.38 3.84 -7.00
CA VAL A 187 -7.77 3.57 -8.38
C VAL A 187 -6.80 4.29 -9.31
N GLU A 188 -6.43 3.67 -10.43
CA GLU A 188 -5.40 4.16 -11.35
C GLU A 188 -4.02 4.33 -10.67
N ASN A 189 -3.02 4.77 -11.43
CA ASN A 189 -1.70 5.15 -10.96
C ASN A 189 -1.04 6.20 -11.88
N GLU A 190 -0.79 7.39 -11.33
CA GLU A 190 -0.10 8.50 -11.99
C GLU A 190 -0.65 8.93 -13.36
N TYR A 191 -1.98 8.88 -13.54
CA TYR A 191 -2.62 9.11 -14.83
C TYR A 191 -2.35 10.49 -15.44
N SER A 192 -2.21 11.55 -14.63
CA SER A 192 -1.99 12.90 -15.19
C SER A 192 -0.71 13.01 -16.03
N ASN A 193 0.26 12.10 -15.86
CA ASN A 193 1.46 12.07 -16.69
C ASN A 193 1.16 11.73 -18.17
N ILE A 194 0.04 11.04 -18.45
CA ILE A 194 -0.33 10.59 -19.79
C ILE A 194 -1.66 11.17 -20.29
N ALA A 195 -2.48 11.75 -19.41
CA ALA A 195 -3.83 12.22 -19.74
C ALA A 195 -3.86 13.14 -20.98
N ALA A 196 -2.85 14.01 -21.12
CA ALA A 196 -2.74 14.94 -22.24
C ALA A 196 -2.61 14.24 -23.61
N ALA A 197 -2.03 13.03 -23.66
CA ALA A 197 -1.92 12.24 -24.89
C ALA A 197 -3.29 11.72 -25.39
N PHE A 198 -4.32 11.77 -24.55
CA PHE A 198 -5.68 11.32 -24.87
C PHE A 198 -6.68 12.47 -24.96
N GLU A 199 -6.23 13.73 -24.90
CA GLU A 199 -7.07 14.92 -25.01
C GLU A 199 -8.31 14.85 -24.09
N GLY A 200 -9.52 15.10 -24.62
CA GLY A 200 -10.78 15.02 -23.86
C GLY A 200 -11.06 13.62 -23.28
N ASN A 201 -10.68 12.55 -24.00
CA ASN A 201 -10.89 11.17 -23.55
C ASN A 201 -10.13 10.86 -22.25
N GLY A 202 -8.98 11.51 -22.00
CA GLY A 202 -8.24 11.33 -20.76
C GLY A 202 -9.02 11.87 -19.55
N THR A 203 -9.67 13.02 -19.70
CA THR A 203 -10.50 13.64 -18.66
C THR A 203 -11.74 12.78 -18.40
N GLU A 204 -12.43 12.34 -19.45
CA GLU A 204 -13.61 11.49 -19.35
C GLU A 204 -13.29 10.14 -18.68
N TYR A 205 -12.15 9.54 -19.02
CA TYR A 205 -11.68 8.30 -18.40
C TYR A 205 -11.43 8.45 -16.90
N VAL A 206 -10.74 9.51 -16.46
CA VAL A 206 -10.47 9.73 -15.03
C VAL A 206 -11.77 9.95 -14.27
N GLN A 207 -12.70 10.72 -14.84
CA GLN A 207 -14.01 10.93 -14.23
C GLN A 207 -14.77 9.60 -14.10
N TRP A 208 -14.77 8.78 -15.14
CA TRP A 208 -15.35 7.45 -15.12
C TRP A 208 -14.68 6.55 -14.07
N ALA A 209 -13.35 6.52 -14.00
CA ALA A 209 -12.60 5.66 -13.07
C ALA A 209 -12.89 6.02 -11.61
N ALA A 210 -12.95 7.31 -11.28
CA ALA A 210 -13.34 7.78 -9.95
C ALA A 210 -14.80 7.41 -9.61
N ASN A 211 -15.73 7.57 -10.56
CA ASN A 211 -17.14 7.20 -10.37
C ASN A 211 -17.30 5.68 -10.18
N MET A 212 -16.62 4.87 -10.98
CA MET A 212 -16.60 3.41 -10.87
C MET A 212 -16.07 3.00 -9.48
N ALA A 213 -14.95 3.58 -9.04
CA ALA A 213 -14.39 3.34 -7.72
C ALA A 213 -15.38 3.67 -6.60
N HIS A 214 -16.04 4.83 -6.65
CA HIS A 214 -17.07 5.19 -5.67
C HIS A 214 -18.28 4.25 -5.69
N SER A 215 -18.73 3.81 -6.87
CA SER A 215 -19.89 2.90 -7.00
C SER A 215 -19.70 1.54 -6.31
N THR A 216 -18.44 1.18 -5.99
CA THR A 216 -18.13 -0.08 -5.33
C THR A 216 -18.45 -0.08 -3.82
N ASN A 217 -18.72 1.10 -3.23
CA ASN A 217 -19.15 1.27 -1.84
C ASN A 217 -18.29 0.48 -0.84
N ILE A 218 -16.96 0.64 -0.91
CA ILE A 218 -16.03 -0.05 0.01
C ILE A 218 -16.01 0.52 1.43
N GLY A 219 -16.63 1.69 1.64
CA GLY A 219 -16.76 2.33 2.95
C GLY A 219 -15.46 2.91 3.52
N VAL A 220 -14.45 3.12 2.67
CA VAL A 220 -13.20 3.82 2.99
C VAL A 220 -12.85 4.79 1.86
N PRO A 221 -12.03 5.83 2.12
CA PRO A 221 -11.67 6.81 1.10
C PRO A 221 -10.86 6.22 -0.06
N TRP A 222 -11.09 6.76 -1.25
CA TRP A 222 -10.31 6.48 -2.44
C TRP A 222 -9.23 7.54 -2.65
N ILE A 223 -8.07 7.13 -3.16
CA ILE A 223 -6.95 8.00 -3.53
C ILE A 223 -6.59 7.84 -5.01
N MET A 224 -5.97 8.88 -5.59
CA MET A 224 -5.29 8.84 -6.89
C MET A 224 -3.98 9.62 -6.81
N CYS A 225 -2.86 8.94 -7.05
CA CYS A 225 -1.54 9.56 -7.01
C CYS A 225 -1.19 10.28 -8.31
N LYS A 226 -0.47 11.40 -8.19
CA LYS A 226 -0.22 12.37 -9.28
C LYS A 226 -1.48 12.65 -10.10
N GLN A 227 -2.61 12.86 -9.44
CA GLN A 227 -3.87 13.26 -10.07
C GLN A 227 -4.37 14.54 -9.43
N LYS A 228 -3.77 15.69 -9.77
CA LYS A 228 -4.04 16.97 -9.08
C LYS A 228 -5.52 17.35 -9.07
N ASP A 229 -6.23 16.99 -10.14
CA ASP A 229 -7.66 17.25 -10.34
C ASP A 229 -8.48 15.97 -10.15
N ALA A 230 -8.18 15.19 -9.10
CA ALA A 230 -8.91 13.96 -8.76
C ALA A 230 -10.40 14.26 -8.51
N PRO A 231 -11.34 13.59 -9.23
CA PRO A 231 -12.76 13.90 -9.15
C PRO A 231 -13.41 13.62 -7.79
N GLY A 232 -14.46 14.38 -7.46
CA GLY A 232 -15.33 14.12 -6.32
C GLY A 232 -14.59 14.05 -4.99
N THR A 233 -14.83 12.99 -4.23
CA THR A 233 -14.21 12.77 -2.91
C THR A 233 -12.89 11.98 -2.98
N VAL A 234 -12.40 11.66 -4.18
CA VAL A 234 -11.09 11.02 -4.34
C VAL A 234 -9.99 11.99 -3.90
N ILE A 235 -9.09 11.52 -3.04
CA ILE A 235 -7.99 12.32 -2.49
C ILE A 235 -6.81 12.30 -3.48
N PRO A 236 -6.39 13.46 -4.01
CA PRO A 236 -5.19 13.54 -4.83
C PRO A 236 -3.94 13.41 -3.94
N THR A 237 -2.96 12.59 -4.35
CA THR A 237 -1.76 12.36 -3.55
C THR A 237 -0.47 12.62 -4.34
N CYS A 238 0.63 12.79 -3.60
CA CYS A 238 1.95 13.06 -4.15
C CYS A 238 2.82 11.81 -4.23
N ASN A 239 3.65 11.74 -5.28
CA ASN A 239 4.75 10.80 -5.43
C ASN A 239 6.02 11.57 -5.81
N GLY A 240 7.17 11.14 -5.30
CA GLY A 240 8.46 11.78 -5.55
C GLY A 240 9.38 11.72 -4.34
N ARG A 241 10.53 12.42 -4.41
CA ARG A 241 11.49 12.47 -3.30
C ARG A 241 11.21 13.58 -2.27
N ASN A 242 10.52 14.66 -2.68
CA ASN A 242 10.40 15.90 -1.89
C ASN A 242 8.99 16.51 -1.91
N CYS A 243 7.96 15.69 -1.65
CA CYS A 243 6.57 16.15 -1.73
C CYS A 243 6.21 17.28 -0.75
N GLY A 244 7.00 17.51 0.31
CA GLY A 244 6.83 18.67 1.20
C GLY A 244 7.04 20.02 0.50
N ASP A 245 7.78 20.05 -0.60
CA ASP A 245 8.05 21.27 -1.37
C ASP A 245 7.45 21.23 -2.80
N THR A 246 7.20 20.04 -3.35
CA THR A 246 6.69 19.89 -4.73
C THR A 246 5.18 19.69 -4.84
N PHE A 247 4.50 19.25 -3.78
CA PHE A 247 3.06 19.02 -3.83
C PHE A 247 2.28 20.33 -3.67
N VAL A 248 1.39 20.59 -4.62
CA VAL A 248 0.48 21.73 -4.57
C VAL A 248 -0.93 21.21 -4.34
N ARG A 249 -1.46 21.47 -3.15
CA ARG A 249 -2.83 21.14 -2.75
C ARG A 249 -3.81 22.11 -3.42
N LYS A 250 -4.57 21.65 -4.42
CA LYS A 250 -5.64 22.45 -5.06
C LYS A 250 -6.91 22.53 -4.21
N ASP A 251 -7.30 21.43 -3.58
CA ASP A 251 -8.50 21.32 -2.76
C ASP A 251 -8.15 21.37 -1.27
N GLN A 252 -8.50 22.47 -0.61
CA GLN A 252 -8.24 22.70 0.81
C GLN A 252 -9.17 21.92 1.75
N THR A 253 -10.09 21.10 1.23
CA THR A 253 -10.92 20.19 2.05
C THR A 253 -10.32 18.79 2.17
N LYS A 254 -9.31 18.44 1.36
CA LYS A 254 -8.71 17.10 1.30
C LYS A 254 -7.31 17.04 1.89
N PRO A 255 -6.96 16.04 2.72
CA PRO A 255 -5.67 15.99 3.42
C PRO A 255 -4.48 15.82 2.47
N ILE A 256 -3.27 16.07 2.95
CA ILE A 256 -2.03 15.97 2.15
C ILE A 256 -1.35 14.63 2.42
N PHE A 257 -1.35 13.76 1.41
CA PHE A 257 -0.73 12.44 1.46
C PHE A 257 0.40 12.28 0.45
N TRP A 258 1.45 11.59 0.87
CA TRP A 258 2.62 11.22 0.09
C TRP A 258 2.65 9.71 -0.06
N THR A 259 2.13 9.22 -1.18
CA THR A 259 1.91 7.80 -1.46
C THR A 259 3.14 7.08 -1.98
N GLU A 260 4.15 7.80 -2.46
CA GLU A 260 5.45 7.23 -2.82
C GLU A 260 6.59 8.18 -2.48
N ASN A 261 7.18 8.00 -1.30
CA ASN A 261 8.47 8.55 -0.95
C ASN A 261 9.55 7.60 -1.47
N TRP A 262 10.14 7.94 -2.63
CA TRP A 262 11.10 7.06 -3.29
C TRP A 262 12.36 6.87 -2.45
N THR A 263 12.53 5.70 -1.83
CA THR A 263 13.66 5.37 -0.95
C THR A 263 14.95 5.10 -1.72
N ALA A 264 14.82 4.74 -2.99
CA ALA A 264 15.91 4.61 -3.94
C ALA A 264 15.34 4.80 -5.36
N GLN A 265 16.18 4.55 -6.36
CA GLN A 265 15.75 4.39 -7.75
C GLN A 265 15.75 2.89 -8.06
N TYR A 266 14.69 2.37 -8.68
CA TYR A 266 14.78 1.04 -9.30
C TYR A 266 15.90 1.04 -10.35
N ARG A 267 16.45 -0.12 -10.65
CA ARG A 267 17.54 -0.21 -11.63
C ARG A 267 17.17 -1.10 -12.80
N VAL A 268 17.70 -0.75 -13.95
CA VAL A 268 17.73 -1.59 -15.14
C VAL A 268 19.10 -2.24 -15.30
N PHE A 269 19.18 -3.32 -16.09
CA PHE A 269 20.45 -3.95 -16.43
C PHE A 269 21.40 -2.94 -17.09
N GLY A 270 22.59 -2.79 -16.51
CA GLY A 270 23.61 -1.83 -16.95
C GLY A 270 23.70 -0.56 -16.10
N ASP A 271 22.72 -0.29 -15.22
CA ASP A 271 22.79 0.86 -14.34
C ASP A 271 23.91 0.74 -13.29
N PRO A 272 24.53 1.85 -12.89
CA PRO A 272 25.39 1.88 -11.72
C PRO A 272 24.56 1.69 -10.43
N PRO A 273 25.20 1.39 -9.29
CA PRO A 273 24.55 1.48 -7.98
C PRO A 273 23.93 2.87 -7.78
N SER A 274 22.69 2.91 -7.28
CA SER A 274 21.98 4.15 -6.95
C SER A 274 21.48 4.05 -5.52
N GLN A 275 21.77 5.05 -4.70
CA GLN A 275 21.36 5.11 -3.30
C GLN A 275 20.77 6.48 -3.00
N ARG A 276 19.89 6.52 -2.00
CA ARG A 276 19.42 7.75 -1.35
C ARG A 276 19.74 7.62 0.13
N SER A 277 20.41 8.61 0.70
CA SER A 277 20.88 8.50 2.08
C SER A 277 19.72 8.53 3.08
N ALA A 278 19.94 7.93 4.26
CA ALA A 278 18.95 7.92 5.34
C ALA A 278 18.59 9.35 5.78
N GLU A 279 19.59 10.23 5.82
CA GLU A 279 19.45 11.63 6.23
C GLU A 279 18.57 12.40 5.27
N ASP A 280 18.72 12.19 3.95
CA ASP A 280 17.87 12.84 2.94
C ASP A 280 16.42 12.33 3.03
N ILE A 281 16.23 11.02 3.22
CA ILE A 281 14.89 10.43 3.41
C ILE A 281 14.24 11.02 4.67
N ALA A 282 14.96 11.02 5.80
CA ALA A 282 14.47 11.54 7.08
C ALA A 282 14.16 13.04 6.99
N PHE A 283 15.05 13.83 6.39
CA PHE A 283 14.84 15.26 6.17
C PHE A 283 13.59 15.51 5.34
N ALA A 284 13.42 14.80 4.22
CA ALA A 284 12.26 14.99 3.34
C ALA A 284 10.94 14.63 4.05
N VAL A 285 10.94 13.57 4.88
CA VAL A 285 9.77 13.19 5.69
C VAL A 285 9.44 14.26 6.73
N VAL A 286 10.42 14.72 7.52
CA VAL A 286 10.22 15.81 8.50
C VAL A 286 9.74 17.07 7.81
N ARG A 287 10.33 17.42 6.67
CA ARG A 287 9.91 18.56 5.84
C ARG A 287 8.45 18.42 5.41
N PHE A 288 8.04 17.24 4.95
CA PHE A 288 6.65 16.98 4.56
C PHE A 288 5.66 17.13 5.73
N PHE A 289 5.94 16.54 6.89
CA PHE A 289 5.08 16.69 8.08
C PHE A 289 5.04 18.14 8.60
N SER A 290 6.15 18.88 8.50
CA SER A 290 6.20 20.32 8.86
C SER A 290 5.32 21.19 7.95
N LYS A 291 4.94 20.68 6.77
CA LYS A 291 4.11 21.33 5.75
C LYS A 291 2.71 20.74 5.68
N MET A 292 2.16 20.33 6.83
CA MET A 292 0.83 19.74 6.95
C MET A 292 0.66 18.36 6.30
N GLY A 293 1.73 17.67 5.90
CA GLY A 293 1.65 16.25 5.56
C GLY A 293 1.14 15.40 6.72
N THR A 294 0.36 14.36 6.45
CA THR A 294 -0.18 13.44 7.49
C THR A 294 -0.10 11.95 7.14
N LEU A 295 0.27 11.62 5.91
CA LEU A 295 0.58 10.26 5.48
C LEU A 295 1.83 10.27 4.61
N THR A 296 2.84 9.50 5.00
CA THR A 296 3.99 9.20 4.13
C THR A 296 4.10 7.70 3.92
N ASN A 297 4.41 7.28 2.70
CA ASN A 297 4.62 5.89 2.35
C ASN A 297 5.99 5.70 1.71
N TYR A 298 6.87 4.93 2.36
CA TYR A 298 8.17 4.58 1.79
C TYR A 298 7.99 3.64 0.59
N TYR A 299 8.39 4.08 -0.59
CA TYR A 299 8.34 3.29 -1.82
C TYR A 299 9.79 3.05 -2.30
N MET A 300 10.43 1.92 -2.00
CA MET A 300 9.94 0.73 -1.27
C MET A 300 10.40 0.72 0.19
N TYR A 301 9.65 0.04 1.05
CA TYR A 301 10.13 -0.32 2.40
C TYR A 301 10.84 -1.68 2.39
N HIS A 302 10.26 -2.63 1.66
CA HIS A 302 10.94 -3.84 1.19
C HIS A 302 10.64 -3.97 -0.30
N GLY A 303 11.68 -3.98 -1.12
CA GLY A 303 11.52 -4.13 -2.56
C GLY A 303 11.37 -5.58 -3.02
N GLY A 304 12.27 -6.46 -2.54
CA GLY A 304 12.26 -7.89 -2.85
C GLY A 304 12.74 -8.22 -4.26
N THR A 305 12.18 -9.27 -4.84
CA THR A 305 12.64 -9.84 -6.11
C THR A 305 11.51 -9.89 -7.15
N ASN A 306 11.82 -9.48 -8.37
CA ASN A 306 11.03 -9.78 -9.56
C ASN A 306 11.26 -11.24 -9.96
N PHE A 307 10.54 -12.17 -9.33
CA PHE A 307 10.61 -13.59 -9.66
C PHE A 307 10.15 -13.86 -11.11
N ASP A 308 10.72 -14.90 -11.70
CA ASP A 308 10.42 -15.38 -13.05
C ASP A 308 10.56 -14.27 -14.13
N ARG A 309 9.45 -13.98 -14.82
CA ARG A 309 9.33 -13.04 -15.94
C ARG A 309 8.42 -11.86 -15.61
N ASN A 310 8.36 -11.50 -14.33
CA ASN A 310 7.44 -10.50 -13.80
C ASN A 310 8.03 -9.09 -13.71
N GLY A 311 9.34 -8.93 -13.90
CA GLY A 311 9.97 -7.60 -14.02
C GLY A 311 9.54 -6.86 -15.29
N ALA A 312 9.48 -5.53 -15.24
CA ALA A 312 9.32 -4.73 -16.45
C ALA A 312 10.55 -4.81 -17.37
N ALA A 313 10.40 -4.29 -18.60
CA ALA A 313 11.47 -4.30 -19.59
C ALA A 313 12.78 -3.72 -19.02
N PHE A 314 13.86 -4.49 -19.15
CA PHE A 314 15.21 -4.21 -18.65
C PHE A 314 15.37 -4.06 -17.14
N VAL A 315 14.30 -4.04 -16.35
CA VAL A 315 14.40 -3.94 -14.89
C VAL A 315 15.08 -5.19 -14.34
N MET A 316 16.01 -5.00 -13.41
CA MET A 316 16.75 -6.09 -12.80
C MET A 316 15.84 -7.05 -12.02
N THR A 317 16.29 -8.29 -11.85
CA THR A 317 15.63 -9.29 -11.00
C THR A 317 15.50 -8.78 -9.56
N ARG A 318 16.56 -8.22 -8.98
CA ARG A 318 16.46 -7.52 -7.69
C ARG A 318 15.67 -6.22 -7.81
N TYR A 319 14.82 -5.92 -6.84
CA TYR A 319 13.99 -4.72 -6.83
C TYR A 319 14.21 -3.93 -5.54
N TYR A 320 14.69 -2.68 -5.63
CA TYR A 320 14.91 -1.80 -4.46
C TYR A 320 15.69 -2.46 -3.31
N ASP A 321 16.87 -3.01 -3.62
CA ASP A 321 17.75 -3.67 -2.65
C ASP A 321 18.29 -2.70 -1.57
N GLU A 322 18.27 -1.41 -1.89
CA GLU A 322 18.64 -0.30 -1.01
C GLU A 322 17.50 0.19 -0.09
N ALA A 323 16.34 -0.47 -0.11
CA ALA A 323 15.23 -0.15 0.79
C ALA A 323 15.59 -0.43 2.27
N PRO A 324 14.84 0.11 3.25
CA PRO A 324 15.03 -0.18 4.67
C PRO A 324 15.19 -1.67 5.01
N LEU A 325 14.44 -2.53 4.31
CA LEU A 325 14.68 -3.97 4.25
C LEU A 325 15.21 -4.34 2.86
N ASP A 326 16.38 -4.98 2.82
CA ASP A 326 17.05 -5.40 1.58
C ASP A 326 16.23 -6.46 0.80
N GLU A 327 16.73 -6.90 -0.35
CA GLU A 327 16.09 -7.93 -1.18
C GLU A 327 15.76 -9.22 -0.40
N TYR A 328 16.58 -9.56 0.60
CA TYR A 328 16.47 -10.78 1.39
C TYR A 328 15.68 -10.59 2.70
N GLY A 329 15.19 -9.38 2.96
CA GLY A 329 14.44 -9.02 4.16
C GLY A 329 15.31 -8.71 5.38
N ASN A 330 16.62 -8.54 5.23
CA ASN A 330 17.48 -8.07 6.32
C ASN A 330 17.37 -6.55 6.47
N LYS A 331 17.67 -6.06 7.68
CA LYS A 331 17.75 -4.61 7.92
C LYS A 331 18.97 -4.06 7.16
N ASN A 332 18.76 -3.03 6.34
CA ASN A 332 19.87 -2.34 5.71
C ASN A 332 20.58 -1.48 6.76
N LEU A 333 21.74 -1.95 7.23
CA LEU A 333 22.52 -1.31 8.29
C LEU A 333 23.13 0.03 7.89
N TRP A 334 23.07 0.40 6.61
CA TRP A 334 23.49 1.72 6.11
C TRP A 334 22.42 2.81 6.30
N LEU A 335 21.23 2.45 6.79
CA LEU A 335 20.10 3.35 7.06
C LEU A 335 19.86 3.61 8.56
N LEU A 336 20.70 3.05 9.43
CA LEU A 336 20.72 3.20 10.89
C LEU A 336 22.08 3.74 11.32
#